data_AF-A0A821NJ20-F1
#
_entry.id   AF-A0A821NJ20-F1
#
_cell.length_a   1.000
_cell.length_b   1.000
_cell.length_c   1.000
_cell.angle_alpha   90.00
_cell.angle_beta   90.00
_cell.angle_gamma   90.00
#
_symmetry.space_group_name_H-M   'P 1'
#
loop_
_entity.id
_entity.type
_entity.pdbx_description
1 polymer ?
#
loop_
_entity_poly.entity_id
_entity_poly.type
_entity_poly.pdbx_seq_one_letter_code
_entity_poly.pdbx_strand_id
1 'polypeptide(L)'
;ELFTLFSTEGGYLFGGYTSVSWRPAEDYVLDSDNPFLFTLTNPHGISPTKYPIKTPKYSIYAGTNYGPTFGGGHDLYVHSNSQANRRSFFHFPHSYTDTTDQGAVTFTGDQNFQTNDIEVYRLIQT
;
A
#
# COMPACT_ATOMS: atom_id res chain seq x y z
N GLU A 1 2.12 7.94 12.54
CA GLU A 1 2.04 8.48 11.17
C GLU A 1 3.21 7.99 10.35
N LEU A 2 2.97 7.05 9.44
CA LEU A 2 3.94 6.48 8.53
C LEU A 2 3.38 6.60 7.11
N PHE A 3 4.14 7.25 6.25
CA PHE A 3 3.87 7.36 4.82
C PHE A 3 4.88 6.47 4.10
N THR A 4 4.41 5.35 3.59
CA THR A 4 5.25 4.40 2.85
C THR A 4 5.05 4.62 1.36
N LEU A 5 6.12 4.98 0.66
CA LEU A 5 6.16 5.21 -0.77
C LEU A 5 6.94 4.09 -1.47
N PHE A 6 6.37 3.54 -2.53
CA PHE A 6 7.00 2.56 -3.40
C PHE A 6 7.22 3.17 -4.78
N SER A 7 8.38 2.92 -5.36
CA SER A 7 8.64 3.15 -6.78
C SER A 7 8.79 1.82 -7.52
N THR A 8 8.55 1.85 -8.83
CA THR A 8 8.75 0.70 -9.73
C THR A 8 9.52 1.13 -10.96
N GLU A 9 10.08 0.16 -11.70
CA GLU A 9 10.84 0.43 -12.93
C GLU A 9 10.02 1.18 -14.00
N GLY A 10 8.69 1.00 -14.00
CA GLY A 10 7.78 1.73 -14.88
C GLY A 10 7.56 3.21 -14.53
N GLY A 11 8.25 3.74 -13.50
CA GLY A 11 8.09 5.12 -13.04
C GLY A 11 6.81 5.37 -12.23
N TYR A 12 6.11 4.30 -11.82
CA TYR A 12 4.91 4.41 -11.00
C TYR A 12 5.27 4.57 -9.52
N LEU A 13 4.63 5.56 -8.91
CA LEU A 13 4.79 5.96 -7.51
C LEU A 13 3.46 5.79 -6.81
N PHE A 14 3.43 4.96 -5.78
CA PHE A 14 2.21 4.66 -5.02
C PHE A 14 2.56 4.24 -3.60
N GLY A 15 1.56 4.08 -2.74
CA GLY A 15 1.82 3.64 -1.39
C GLY A 15 0.63 3.65 -0.48
N GLY A 16 0.92 3.69 0.81
CA GLY A 16 -0.08 3.71 1.86
C GLY A 16 0.36 4.58 3.03
N TYR A 17 -0.63 5.23 3.63
CA TYR A 17 -0.51 5.93 4.90
C TYR A 17 -1.17 5.12 6.00
N THR A 18 -0.51 5.06 7.15
CA THR A 18 -1.08 4.55 8.40
C THR A 18 -0.60 5.35 9.60
N SER A 19 -1.46 5.60 10.57
CA SER A 19 -1.10 6.24 11.83
C SER A 19 -0.34 5.30 12.77
N VAL A 20 -0.58 3.99 12.65
CA VAL A 20 -0.01 2.96 13.53
C VAL A 20 1.38 2.54 13.08
N SER A 21 2.21 2.12 14.03
CA SER A 21 3.56 1.62 13.73
C SER A 21 3.53 0.17 13.25
N TRP A 22 4.43 -0.17 12.31
CA TRP A 22 4.71 -1.56 11.95
C TRP A 22 5.29 -2.29 13.16
N ARG A 23 4.47 -3.08 13.84
CA ARG A 23 4.87 -3.91 14.98
C ARG A 23 4.51 -5.37 14.66
N PRO A 24 5.35 -6.35 15.02
CA PRO A 24 5.02 -7.75 14.82
C PRO A 24 3.78 -8.08 15.66
N ALA A 25 2.65 -8.26 14.98
CA ALA A 25 1.37 -8.64 15.58
C ALA A 25 0.92 -10.02 15.10
N GLU A 26 1.46 -10.52 13.97
CA GLU A 26 1.01 -11.73 13.27
C GLU A 26 -0.48 -11.71 12.88
N ASP A 27 -1.07 -10.52 12.83
CA ASP A 27 -2.50 -10.30 12.57
C ASP A 27 -2.71 -8.93 11.89
N TYR A 28 -3.96 -8.68 11.52
CA TYR A 28 -4.45 -7.37 11.11
C TYR A 28 -4.42 -6.40 12.29
N VAL A 29 -4.02 -5.16 12.00
CA VAL A 29 -4.01 -4.07 12.97
C VAL A 29 -5.00 -3.01 12.51
N LEU A 30 -5.94 -2.69 13.40
CA LEU A 30 -6.88 -1.61 13.20
C LEU A 30 -6.16 -0.27 13.29
N ASP A 31 -6.45 0.61 12.33
CA ASP A 31 -6.06 2.01 12.35
C ASP A 31 -7.33 2.85 12.14
N SER A 32 -7.69 3.60 13.18
CA SER A 32 -8.88 4.46 13.21
C SER A 32 -8.62 5.89 12.74
N ASP A 33 -7.37 6.24 12.43
CA ASP A 33 -6.98 7.60 12.06
C ASP A 33 -6.83 7.74 10.55
N ASN A 34 -7.91 7.38 9.85
CA ASN A 34 -8.09 7.55 8.40
C ASN A 34 -6.90 7.06 7.54
N PRO A 35 -6.47 5.78 7.66
CA PRO A 35 -5.50 5.22 6.74
C PRO A 35 -6.03 5.26 5.30
N PHE A 36 -5.12 5.39 4.33
CA PHE A 36 -5.46 5.41 2.91
C PHE A 36 -4.33 4.83 2.07
N LEU A 37 -4.68 4.21 0.94
CA LEU A 37 -3.74 3.97 -0.14
C LEU A 37 -3.71 5.18 -1.08
N PHE A 38 -2.66 5.31 -1.88
CA PHE A 38 -2.58 6.38 -2.86
C PHE A 38 -1.75 5.98 -4.08
N THR A 39 -1.99 6.69 -5.19
CA THR A 39 -1.08 6.77 -6.35
C THR A 39 -0.66 8.23 -6.53
N LEU A 40 0.60 8.45 -6.91
CA LEU A 40 1.12 9.76 -7.35
C LEU A 40 1.33 9.76 -8.87
N THR A 41 1.79 8.64 -9.41
CA THR A 41 1.86 8.37 -10.85
C THR A 41 1.32 6.96 -11.11
N ASN A 42 0.62 6.78 -12.22
CA ASN A 42 0.01 5.50 -12.61
C ASN A 42 -0.01 5.34 -14.14
N PRO A 43 -0.18 4.10 -14.65
CA PRO A 43 -0.19 3.83 -16.09
C PRO A 43 -1.31 4.53 -16.87
N HIS A 44 -2.37 4.97 -16.17
CA HIS A 44 -3.57 5.51 -16.80
C HIS A 44 -3.55 7.05 -16.89
N GLY A 45 -2.49 7.70 -16.42
CA GLY A 45 -2.39 9.16 -16.40
C GLY A 45 -3.41 9.83 -15.47
N ILE A 46 -3.98 9.08 -14.52
CA ILE A 46 -4.92 9.61 -13.52
C ILE A 46 -4.12 10.51 -12.57
N SER A 47 -4.69 11.66 -12.19
CA SER A 47 -4.06 12.56 -11.22
C SER A 47 -3.80 11.85 -9.88
N PRO A 48 -2.87 12.34 -9.04
CA PRO A 48 -2.63 11.75 -7.72
C PRO A 48 -3.93 11.50 -6.97
N THR A 49 -4.15 10.26 -6.56
CA THR A 49 -5.45 9.78 -6.05
C THR A 49 -5.28 9.12 -4.70
N LYS A 50 -6.24 9.35 -3.80
CA LYS A 50 -6.35 8.65 -2.52
C LYS A 50 -7.49 7.63 -2.56
N TYR A 51 -7.24 6.48 -1.95
CA TYR A 51 -8.19 5.39 -1.74
C TYR A 51 -8.43 5.24 -0.24
N PRO A 52 -9.53 5.78 0.29
CA PRO A 52 -9.79 5.77 1.72
C PRO A 52 -10.13 4.36 2.22
N ILE A 53 -9.82 4.08 3.48
CA ILE A 53 -10.21 2.82 4.12
C ILE A 53 -11.74 2.67 4.16
N LYS A 54 -12.22 1.47 3.82
CA LYS A 54 -13.63 1.05 3.93
C LYS A 54 -13.85 0.14 5.14
N THR A 55 -12.85 -0.69 5.46
CA THR A 55 -12.94 -1.69 6.54
C THR A 55 -11.78 -1.54 7.54
N PRO A 56 -11.87 -0.61 8.52
CA PRO A 56 -10.76 -0.25 9.40
C PRO A 56 -10.18 -1.39 10.26
N LYS A 57 -10.94 -2.46 10.52
CA LYS A 57 -10.41 -3.65 11.21
C LYS A 57 -9.31 -4.38 10.44
N TYR A 58 -9.16 -4.08 9.14
CA TYR A 58 -8.15 -4.68 8.27
C TYR A 58 -7.23 -3.62 7.65
N SER A 59 -6.94 -2.52 8.34
CA SER A 59 -6.15 -1.41 7.79
C SER A 59 -4.77 -1.84 7.30
N ILE A 60 -4.00 -2.51 8.16
CA ILE A 60 -2.70 -3.10 7.82
C ILE A 60 -2.60 -4.54 8.33
N TYR A 61 -1.66 -5.30 7.77
CA TYR A 61 -1.26 -6.61 8.29
C TYR A 61 0.21 -6.57 8.70
N ALA A 62 0.52 -7.07 9.90
CA ALA A 62 1.85 -6.91 10.48
C ALA A 62 2.46 -8.27 10.91
N GLY A 63 2.87 -9.07 9.94
CA GLY A 63 3.60 -10.32 10.15
C GLY A 63 5.11 -10.17 9.95
N THR A 64 5.93 -10.92 10.69
CA THR A 64 7.40 -10.79 10.66
C THR A 64 8.03 -11.14 9.31
N ASN A 65 7.36 -11.98 8.51
CA ASN A 65 7.84 -12.40 7.18
C ASN A 65 7.24 -11.55 6.04
N TYR A 66 6.54 -10.47 6.38
CA TYR A 66 5.84 -9.59 5.46
C TYR A 66 6.57 -8.25 5.40
N GLY A 67 6.63 -7.65 4.21
CA GLY A 67 6.89 -6.23 4.09
C GLY A 67 5.65 -5.41 4.46
N PRO A 68 5.69 -4.09 4.25
CA PRO A 68 4.52 -3.24 4.41
C PRO A 68 3.30 -3.81 3.66
N THR A 69 2.23 -4.07 4.40
CA THR A 69 1.02 -4.72 3.86
C THR A 69 -0.23 -4.00 4.34
N PHE A 70 -1.10 -3.65 3.41
CA PHE A 70 -2.33 -2.90 3.64
C PHE A 70 -3.54 -3.70 3.19
N GLY A 71 -4.61 -3.64 3.97
CA GLY A 71 -5.90 -4.20 3.61
C GLY A 71 -6.05 -5.70 3.92
N GLY A 72 -7.28 -6.09 4.24
CA GLY A 72 -7.71 -7.48 4.37
C GLY A 72 -7.55 -8.23 3.06
N GLY A 73 -7.02 -9.45 3.07
CA GLY A 73 -6.69 -10.18 1.84
C GLY A 73 -5.55 -9.54 1.01
N HIS A 74 -5.00 -8.43 1.52
CA HIS A 74 -3.88 -7.65 0.99
C HIS A 74 -4.19 -6.85 -0.27
N ASP A 75 -4.96 -5.76 -0.11
CA ASP A 75 -5.15 -4.73 -1.14
C ASP A 75 -3.79 -4.27 -1.73
N LEU A 76 -2.76 -4.14 -0.88
CA LEU A 76 -1.37 -3.95 -1.26
C LEU A 76 -0.46 -4.81 -0.38
N TYR A 77 0.20 -5.80 -0.98
CA TYR A 77 1.18 -6.66 -0.34
C TYR A 77 2.58 -6.42 -0.91
N VAL A 78 3.55 -6.21 -0.03
CA VAL A 78 4.98 -6.16 -0.38
C VAL A 78 5.68 -7.39 0.18
N HIS A 79 6.20 -8.22 -0.72
CA HIS A 79 6.97 -9.41 -0.34
C HIS A 79 8.36 -9.01 0.17
N SER A 80 8.97 -9.85 1.01
CA SER A 80 10.38 -9.70 1.36
C SER A 80 11.28 -9.69 0.11
N ASN A 81 12.35 -8.89 0.12
CA ASN A 81 13.25 -8.71 -1.02
C ASN A 81 12.53 -8.30 -2.31
N SER A 82 11.47 -7.48 -2.23
CA SER A 82 10.65 -7.03 -3.36
C SER A 82 11.42 -6.29 -4.47
N GLN A 83 12.68 -5.93 -4.22
CA GLN A 83 13.60 -5.37 -5.22
C GLN A 83 14.23 -6.43 -6.14
N ALA A 84 14.22 -7.69 -5.73
CA ALA A 84 14.84 -8.81 -6.44
C ALA A 84 13.81 -9.85 -6.95
N ASN A 85 12.51 -9.63 -6.74
CA ASN A 85 11.46 -10.54 -7.20
C ASN A 85 10.14 -9.81 -7.48
N ARG A 86 9.24 -10.46 -8.23
CA ARG A 86 7.89 -9.96 -8.59
C ARG A 86 6.77 -10.60 -7.77
N ARG A 87 6.99 -10.92 -6.48
CA ARG A 87 6.00 -11.59 -5.62
C ARG A 87 5.10 -10.64 -4.84
N SER A 88 5.40 -9.34 -4.86
CA SER A 88 4.48 -8.31 -4.35
C SER A 88 3.25 -8.24 -5.26
N PHE A 89 2.08 -7.97 -4.69
CA PHE A 89 0.82 -7.97 -5.44
C PHE A 89 -0.24 -7.04 -4.87
N PHE A 90 -1.30 -6.85 -5.66
CA PHE A 90 -2.52 -6.15 -5.27
C PHE A 90 -3.73 -7.09 -5.32
N HIS A 91 -4.49 -7.17 -4.24
CA HIS A 91 -5.89 -7.63 -4.24
C HIS A 91 -6.87 -6.46 -4.04
N PHE A 92 -6.49 -5.28 -4.54
CA PHE A 92 -7.32 -4.09 -4.47
C PHE A 92 -8.44 -4.11 -5.53
N PRO A 93 -9.67 -3.67 -5.20
CA PRO A 93 -10.10 -3.19 -3.88
C PRO A 93 -10.71 -4.30 -3.03
N HIS A 94 -10.39 -4.33 -1.73
CA HIS A 94 -11.10 -5.15 -0.75
C HIS A 94 -11.41 -4.34 0.52
N SER A 95 -10.37 -3.91 1.24
CA SER A 95 -10.52 -3.12 2.47
C SER A 95 -10.41 -1.61 2.27
N TYR A 96 -9.83 -1.16 1.16
CA TYR A 96 -9.84 0.24 0.73
C TYR A 96 -10.84 0.43 -0.42
N THR A 97 -11.37 1.65 -0.55
CA THR A 97 -12.36 2.00 -1.58
C THR A 97 -11.66 2.41 -2.87
N ASP A 98 -12.04 1.77 -3.98
CA ASP A 98 -11.67 2.25 -5.31
C ASP A 98 -12.52 3.45 -5.71
N THR A 99 -11.86 4.57 -5.96
CA THR A 99 -12.46 5.84 -6.39
C THR A 99 -12.25 6.10 -7.88
N THR A 100 -11.59 5.16 -8.58
CA THR A 100 -11.23 5.25 -10.00
C THR A 100 -11.88 4.19 -10.87
N ASP A 101 -12.50 3.18 -10.26
CA ASP A 101 -13.06 1.98 -10.92
C ASP A 101 -12.03 1.16 -11.73
N GLN A 102 -10.73 1.41 -11.52
CA GLN A 102 -9.63 0.73 -12.21
C GLN A 102 -9.13 -0.52 -11.44
N GLY A 103 -9.48 -0.66 -10.17
CA GLY A 103 -9.01 -1.72 -9.29
C GLY A 103 -7.49 -1.82 -9.21
N ALA A 104 -6.96 -3.03 -9.03
CA ALA A 104 -5.53 -3.30 -8.87
C ALA A 104 -4.66 -2.69 -9.98
N VAL A 105 -5.16 -2.61 -11.21
CA VAL A 105 -4.38 -2.09 -12.35
C VAL A 105 -4.19 -0.58 -12.29
N THR A 106 -4.83 0.12 -11.34
CA THR A 106 -4.61 1.55 -11.10
C THR A 106 -3.19 1.86 -10.60
N PHE A 107 -2.52 0.91 -9.94
CA PHE A 107 -1.21 1.16 -9.33
C PHE A 107 -0.06 1.02 -10.34
N THR A 108 0.07 -0.17 -10.93
CA THR A 108 1.19 -0.52 -11.81
C THR A 108 0.76 -1.09 -13.16
N GLY A 109 -0.55 -1.21 -13.40
CA GLY A 109 -1.11 -1.81 -14.61
C GLY A 109 -1.21 -3.33 -14.57
N ASP A 110 -0.64 -3.96 -13.54
CA ASP A 110 -0.55 -5.41 -13.34
C ASP A 110 -0.91 -5.77 -11.90
N GLN A 111 -1.32 -7.03 -11.68
CA GLN A 111 -1.58 -7.54 -10.33
C GLN A 111 -0.30 -7.75 -9.52
N ASN A 112 0.83 -8.06 -10.17
CA ASN A 112 2.12 -8.31 -9.54
C ASN A 112 3.13 -7.23 -9.90
N PHE A 113 3.99 -6.88 -8.97
CA PHE A 113 5.01 -5.86 -9.18
C PHE A 113 6.32 -6.21 -8.47
N GLN A 114 7.38 -5.54 -8.89
CA GLN A 114 8.69 -5.50 -8.25
C GLN A 114 8.97 -4.04 -7.91
N THR A 115 9.38 -3.78 -6.67
CA THR A 115 9.74 -2.43 -6.25
C THR A 115 11.12 -2.09 -6.80
N ASN A 116 11.33 -0.84 -7.20
CA ASN A 116 12.67 -0.30 -7.40
C ASN A 116 13.22 0.23 -6.08
N ASP A 117 12.42 1.02 -5.36
CA ASP A 117 12.77 1.58 -4.05
C ASP A 117 11.57 1.64 -3.09
N ILE A 118 11.86 1.71 -1.79
CA ILE A 118 10.87 1.85 -0.71
C ILE A 118 11.35 2.93 0.26
N GLU A 119 10.56 3.99 0.41
CA GLU A 119 10.82 5.08 1.33
C GLU A 119 9.73 5.14 2.41
N VAL A 120 10.13 5.35 3.66
CA VAL A 120 9.20 5.47 4.80
C VAL A 120 9.44 6.80 5.50
N TYR A 121 8.41 7.62 5.52
CA TYR A 121 8.43 8.95 6.14
C TYR A 121 7.55 8.98 7.38
N ARG A 122 7.97 9.73 8.41
CA ARG A 122 7.15 10.06 9.57
C ARG A 122 7.16 11.55 9.82
N LEU A 123 6.02 12.11 10.22
CA LEU A 123 5.99 13.47 10.72
C LEU A 123 6.59 13.51 12.13
N ILE A 124 7.44 14.50 12.37
CA ILE A 124 7.90 14.85 13.71
C ILE A 124 7.26 16.20 14.01
N GLN A 125 6.25 16.19 14.89
CA GLN A 125 5.71 17.44 15.41
C GLN A 125 6.72 18.00 16.41
N THR A 126 7.18 19.22 16.13
CA THR A 126 8.06 20.03 16.98
C THR A 126 7.25 21.04 17.77
#